data_AF-M5FPJ3-F1
#
_entry.id   AF-M5FPJ3-F1
#
_cell.length_a   1.000
_cell.length_b   1.000
_cell.length_c   1.000
_cell.angle_alpha   90.00
_cell.angle_beta   90.00
_cell.angle_gamma   90.00
#
_symmetry.space_group_name_H-M   'P 1'
#
loop_
_entity.id
_entity.type
_entity.pdbx_description
1 polymer ?
#
loop_
_entity_poly.entity_id
_entity_poly.type
_entity_poly.pdbx_seq_one_letter_code
_entity_poly.pdbx_strand_id
1 'polypeptide(L)'
;MLVWPLDSKIGAVHITYGDFKRLEPQEFLNDTLIEFGLKFWFNQFSDQNPQAARQVHMFNTFFYKKISVKECACPCRFAKPH
;
A
#
# COMPACT_ATOMS: atom_id res chain seq x y z
N MET A 1 -10.60 -7.36 -14.62
CA MET A 1 -10.14 -6.24 -13.77
C MET A 1 -11.07 -6.20 -12.57
N LEU A 2 -10.53 -6.19 -11.35
CA LEU A 2 -11.28 -6.16 -10.10
C LEU A 2 -11.07 -4.79 -9.44
N VAL A 3 -12.14 -4.20 -8.89
CA VAL A 3 -12.08 -2.94 -8.13
C VAL A 3 -12.70 -3.22 -6.77
N TRP A 4 -11.98 -2.89 -5.70
CA TRP A 4 -12.44 -3.17 -4.35
C TRP A 4 -12.09 -2.06 -3.34
N PRO A 5 -13.01 -1.65 -2.47
CA PRO A 5 -14.42 -2.04 -2.46
C PRO A 5 -15.20 -1.32 -3.58
N LEU A 6 -16.23 -1.96 -4.14
CA LEU A 6 -16.91 -1.51 -5.36
C LEU A 6 -17.76 -0.23 -5.15
N ASP A 7 -18.17 0.00 -3.91
CA ASP A 7 -19.03 1.09 -3.45
C ASP A 7 -18.25 2.36 -3.06
N SER A 8 -16.94 2.27 -2.85
CA SER A 8 -16.13 3.42 -2.45
C SER A 8 -15.49 4.10 -3.65
N LYS A 9 -15.69 5.43 -3.75
CA LYS A 9 -14.94 6.29 -4.68
C LYS A 9 -13.55 6.65 -4.18
N ILE A 10 -13.28 6.50 -2.88
CA ILE A 10 -12.03 6.92 -2.23
C ILE A 10 -11.34 5.69 -1.63
N GLY A 11 -10.08 5.47 -2.02
CA GLY A 11 -9.28 4.36 -1.48
C GLY A 11 -9.60 2.98 -2.08
N ALA A 12 -10.34 2.92 -3.20
CA ALA A 12 -10.52 1.68 -3.95
C ALA A 12 -9.20 1.21 -4.58
N VAL A 13 -8.96 -0.10 -4.51
CA VAL A 13 -7.81 -0.77 -5.11
C VAL A 13 -8.22 -1.36 -6.44
N HIS A 14 -7.46 -1.06 -7.49
CA HIS A 14 -7.69 -1.57 -8.84
C HIS A 14 -6.71 -2.70 -9.13
N ILE A 15 -7.23 -3.91 -9.32
CA ILE A 15 -6.44 -5.11 -9.60
C ILE A 15 -6.62 -5.49 -11.07
N THR A 16 -5.52 -5.42 -11.79
CA THR A 16 -5.39 -5.78 -13.20
C THR A 16 -5.01 -7.25 -13.36
N TYR A 17 -5.11 -7.78 -14.58
CA TYR A 17 -4.68 -9.15 -14.86
C TYR A 17 -3.17 -9.36 -14.65
N GLY A 18 -2.36 -8.30 -14.86
CA GLY A 18 -0.93 -8.34 -14.57
C GLY A 18 -0.64 -8.49 -13.08
N ASP A 19 -1.45 -7.85 -12.23
CA ASP A 19 -1.37 -8.02 -10.78
C ASP A 19 -1.71 -9.47 -10.39
N PHE A 20 -2.77 -10.05 -10.94
CA PHE A 20 -3.14 -11.45 -10.69
C PHE A 20 -2.02 -12.45 -11.01
N LYS A 21 -1.24 -12.23 -12.09
CA LYS A 21 -0.11 -13.11 -12.42
C LYS A 21 1.01 -13.11 -11.37
N ARG A 22 1.09 -12.09 -10.51
CA ARG A 22 2.06 -12.02 -9.41
C ARG A 22 1.71 -12.96 -8.25
N LEU A 23 0.54 -13.57 -8.27
CA LEU A 23 0.12 -14.60 -7.30
C LEU A 23 0.66 -15.99 -7.65
N GLU A 24 1.24 -16.16 -8.84
CA GLU A 24 1.86 -17.42 -9.23
C GLU A 24 3.07 -17.76 -8.34
N PRO A 25 3.38 -19.06 -8.15
CA PRO A 25 4.53 -19.46 -7.36
C PRO A 25 5.83 -18.81 -7.83
N GLN A 26 6.72 -18.51 -6.88
CA GLN A 26 8.03 -17.88 -7.10
C GLN A 26 7.98 -16.42 -7.60
N GLU A 27 6.81 -15.80 -7.65
CA GLU A 27 6.68 -14.39 -7.97
C GLU A 27 6.56 -13.51 -6.74
N PHE A 28 7.14 -12.31 -6.82
CA PHE A 28 6.96 -11.29 -5.79
C PHE A 28 5.62 -10.59 -5.96
N LEU A 29 4.86 -10.50 -4.86
CA LEU A 29 3.67 -9.68 -4.78
C LEU A 29 4.03 -8.21 -5.02
N ASN A 30 3.14 -7.50 -5.70
CA ASN A 30 3.29 -6.06 -5.89
C ASN A 30 2.59 -5.26 -4.80
N ASP A 31 2.88 -3.96 -4.75
CA ASP A 31 2.29 -3.03 -3.79
C ASP A 31 0.74 -3.07 -3.83
N THR A 32 0.13 -3.22 -5.01
CA THR A 32 -1.33 -3.29 -5.19
C THR A 32 -1.96 -4.51 -4.50
N LEU A 33 -1.39 -5.70 -4.69
CA LEU A 33 -1.87 -6.93 -4.07
C LEU A 33 -1.69 -6.90 -2.55
N ILE A 34 -0.57 -6.35 -2.09
CA ILE A 34 -0.31 -6.18 -0.66
C ILE A 34 -1.36 -5.22 -0.07
N GLU A 35 -1.58 -4.06 -0.68
CA GLU A 35 -2.59 -3.09 -0.22
C GLU A 35 -4.00 -3.70 -0.20
N PHE A 36 -4.37 -4.47 -1.23
CA PHE A 36 -5.65 -5.17 -1.28
C PHE A 36 -5.78 -6.18 -0.14
N GLY A 37 -4.81 -7.08 0.04
CA GLY A 37 -4.87 -8.13 1.05
C GLY A 37 -4.99 -7.55 2.47
N LEU A 38 -4.21 -6.52 2.77
CA LEU A 38 -4.26 -5.81 4.05
C LEU A 38 -5.66 -5.24 4.33
N LYS A 39 -6.26 -4.54 3.37
CA LYS A 39 -7.62 -3.99 3.56
C LYS A 39 -8.68 -5.08 3.63
N PHE A 40 -8.56 -6.15 2.83
CA PHE A 40 -9.51 -7.25 2.81
C PHE A 40 -9.56 -7.94 4.18
N TRP A 41 -8.40 -8.33 4.73
CA TRP A 41 -8.32 -8.95 6.05
C TRP A 41 -8.72 -7.98 7.17
N PHE A 42 -8.35 -6.71 7.06
CA PHE A 42 -8.76 -5.71 8.05
C PHE A 42 -10.29 -5.52 8.06
N ASN A 43 -10.95 -5.56 6.91
CA ASN A 43 -12.40 -5.49 6.84
C ASN A 43 -13.04 -6.72 7.51
N GLN A 44 -12.55 -7.93 7.19
CA GLN A 44 -13.03 -9.16 7.85
C GLN A 44 -12.80 -9.13 9.37
N PHE A 45 -11.64 -8.63 9.81
CA PHE A 45 -11.34 -8.46 11.24
C PHE A 45 -12.26 -7.44 11.90
N SER A 46 -12.58 -6.34 11.21
CA SER A 46 -13.48 -5.30 11.69
C SER A 46 -14.91 -5.79 11.86
N ASP A 47 -15.38 -6.66 10.95
CA ASP A 47 -16.69 -7.30 11.05
C ASP A 47 -16.77 -8.23 12.26
N GLN A 48 -15.67 -8.92 12.59
CA GLN A 48 -15.62 -9.84 13.73
C GLN A 48 -15.41 -9.12 15.07
N ASN A 49 -14.59 -8.06 15.09
CA ASN A 49 -14.15 -7.38 16.32
C ASN A 49 -14.17 -5.84 16.15
N PRO A 50 -15.34 -5.21 16.07
CA PRO A 50 -15.45 -3.79 15.75
C PRO A 50 -14.80 -2.87 16.81
N GLN A 51 -14.76 -3.28 18.09
CA GLN A 51 -14.12 -2.51 19.15
C GLN A 51 -12.59 -2.51 19.03
N ALA A 52 -11.99 -3.65 18.69
CA ALA A 52 -10.55 -3.77 18.49
C ALA A 52 -10.11 -3.07 17.20
N ALA A 53 -10.92 -3.18 16.13
CA ALA A 53 -10.63 -2.50 14.86
C ALA A 53 -10.52 -0.98 14.98
N ARG A 54 -11.30 -0.35 15.87
CA ARG A 54 -11.21 1.10 16.15
C ARG A 54 -9.86 1.54 16.73
N GLN A 55 -9.12 0.60 17.32
CA GLN A 55 -7.80 0.87 17.93
C GLN A 55 -6.65 0.63 16.96
N VAL A 56 -6.94 0.13 15.75
CA VAL A 56 -5.94 -0.24 14.76
C VAL A 56 -5.99 0.73 13.59
N HIS A 57 -4.85 1.31 13.25
CA HIS A 57 -4.69 2.10 12.04
C HIS A 57 -3.68 1.43 11.10
N MET A 58 -4.10 1.21 9.85
CA MET A 58 -3.32 0.50 8.85
C MET A 58 -2.80 1.46 7.79
N PHE A 59 -1.48 1.60 7.71
CA PHE A 59 -0.82 2.39 6.68
C PHE A 59 -0.56 1.54 5.42
N ASN A 60 -0.51 2.19 4.26
CA ASN A 60 -0.13 1.54 3.01
C ASN A 60 1.40 1.32 2.92
N THR A 61 1.84 0.54 1.93
CA THR A 61 3.26 0.20 1.73
C THR A 61 4.15 1.40 1.40
N PHE A 62 3.56 2.51 0.92
CA PHE A 62 4.27 3.74 0.61
C PHE A 62 4.61 4.58 1.85
N PHE A 63 3.90 4.40 2.96
CA PHE A 63 4.12 5.17 4.19
C PHE A 63 5.55 4.98 4.72
N TYR A 64 5.99 3.73 4.83
CA TYR A 64 7.35 3.44 5.29
C TYR A 64 8.42 3.92 4.30
N LYS A 65 8.17 3.79 2.99
CA LYS A 65 9.07 4.32 1.95
C LYS A 65 9.31 5.83 2.15
N LYS A 66 8.29 6.59 2.56
CA LYS A 66 8.43 8.04 2.82
C LYS A 66 9.21 8.34 4.11
N ILE A 67 9.03 7.56 5.17
CA ILE A 67 9.73 7.78 6.46
C ILE A 67 11.21 7.40 6.37
N SER A 68 11.52 6.39 5.57
CA SER A 68 12.89 5.87 5.42
C SER A 68 13.79 6.71 4.51
N VAL A 69 13.23 7.71 3.79
CA VAL A 69 14.03 8.71 3.09
C VAL A 69 14.73 9.56 4.15
N LYS A 70 16.00 9.24 4.40
CA LYS A 70 16.90 10.19 5.04
C LYS A 70 17.03 11.36 4.07
N GLU A 71 16.37 12.47 4.35
CA GLU A 71 16.82 13.73 3.77
C GLU A 71 18.24 13.93 4.29
N CYS A 72 19.23 13.66 3.44
CA CYS A 72 20.53 14.27 3.63
C CYS A 72 20.29 15.78 3.52
N ALA A 73 20.08 16.42 4.67
CA ALA A 73 19.97 17.86 4.83
C ALA A 73 21.35 18.52 4.62
N CYS A 74 22.05 18.13 3.55
CA CYS A 74 23.26 18.78 3.11
C CYS A 74 22.93 19.52 1.82
N PRO A 75 22.78 20.85 1.84
CA PRO A 75 22.53 21.63 0.64
C PRO A 75 23.83 21.75 -0.16
N CYS A 76 24.29 20.67 -0.80
CA CYS A 76 25.32 20.75 -1.83
C CYS A 76 24.68 21.11 -3.18
N ARG A 77 24.06 22.30 -3.24
CA ARG A 77 23.85 23.00 -4.51
C ARG A 77 25.02 23.98 -4.69
N PHE A 78 25.53 24.03 -5.92
CA PHE A 78 26.60 24.88 -6.45
C PHE A 78 28.03 24.32 -6.40
N ALA A 79 28.33 23.45 -7.37
CA ALA A 79 29.54 23.60 -8.17
C ALA A 79 29.18 23.24 -9.61
N LYS A 80 28.89 24.23 -10.45
CA LYS A 80 29.02 24.03 -11.91
C LYS A 80 30.52 24.06 -12.21
N PRO A 81 31.08 23.06 -12.93
CA PRO A 81 32.42 23.19 -13.46
C PRO A 81 32.40 24.20 -14.62
N HIS A 82 33.41 25.07 -14.63
CA HIS A 82 33.74 25.99 -15.71
C HIS A 82 34.15 25.24 -16.98
#